data_AF-A0ABD4T9T0-F1
#
_entry.id   AF-A0ABD4T9T0-F1
#
_cell.length_a   1.000
_cell.length_b   1.000
_cell.length_c   1.000
_cell.angle_alpha   90.00
_cell.angle_beta   90.00
_cell.angle_gamma   90.00
#
_symmetry.space_group_name_H-M   'P 1'
#
loop_
_entity.id
_entity.type
_entity.pdbx_description
1 polymer ?
#
loop_
_entity_poly.entity_id
_entity_poly.type
_entity_poly.pdbx_seq_one_letter_code
_entity_poly.pdbx_strand_id
1 'polypeptide(L)'
;MNRSQQAYRLENSAFASASSLLDAKITSKFYSYSVASSGPNFAVHDTAPQQTDLKDYASAVLQGTNDSFTQVICESGDVAGAAANNTATASNAAACTAGKEID
;
A
#
# COMPACT_ATOMS: atom_id res chain seq x y z
N MET A 1 3.18 -0.12 6.27
CA MET A 1 2.02 0.78 6.01
C MET A 1 0.68 0.09 6.28
N ASN A 2 0.45 -1.11 5.74
CA ASN A 2 -0.78 -1.91 5.99
C ASN A 2 -1.15 -2.05 7.48
N ARG A 3 -0.20 -2.42 8.35
CA ARG A 3 -0.47 -2.54 9.80
C ARG A 3 -0.87 -1.21 10.45
N SER A 4 -0.20 -0.12 10.10
CA SER A 4 -0.53 1.21 10.60
C SER A 4 -1.92 1.67 10.16
N GLN A 5 -2.32 1.30 8.94
CA GLN A 5 -3.67 1.55 8.43
C GLN A 5 -4.73 0.75 9.17
N GLN A 6 -4.45 -0.52 9.51
CA GLN A 6 -5.36 -1.34 10.34
C GLN A 6 -5.55 -0.69 11.72
N ALA A 7 -4.47 -0.28 12.38
CA ALA A 7 -4.53 0.41 13.66
C ALA A 7 -5.36 1.71 13.56
N TYR A 8 -5.05 2.56 12.58
CA TYR A 8 -5.77 3.81 12.36
C TYR A 8 -7.28 3.56 12.11
N ARG A 9 -7.63 2.53 11.34
CA ARG A 9 -9.03 2.15 11.07
C ARG A 9 -9.78 1.69 12.32
N LEU A 10 -9.11 0.94 13.19
CA LEU A 10 -9.68 0.47 14.46
C LEU A 10 -9.93 1.63 15.43
N GLU A 11 -9.09 2.67 15.40
CA GLU A 11 -9.20 3.83 16.30
C GLU A 11 -10.16 4.91 15.77
N ASN A 12 -10.20 5.11 14.45
CA ASN A 12 -10.87 6.28 13.84
C ASN A 12 -12.10 5.91 13.01
N SER A 13 -12.43 4.62 12.91
CA SER A 13 -13.50 4.11 12.06
C SER A 13 -13.39 4.44 10.56
N ALA A 14 -12.20 4.86 10.10
CA ALA A 14 -11.88 5.15 8.70
C ALA A 14 -10.40 4.82 8.41
N PHE A 15 -10.05 4.54 7.15
CA PHE A 15 -8.65 4.43 6.74
C PHE A 15 -8.02 5.81 6.59
N ALA A 16 -6.73 5.93 6.88
CA ALA A 16 -6.01 7.19 6.75
C ALA A 16 -5.80 7.55 5.29
N SER A 17 -6.14 8.79 4.92
CA SER A 17 -5.95 9.33 3.57
C SER A 17 -4.55 9.90 3.33
N ALA A 18 -3.72 10.02 4.36
CA ALA A 18 -2.36 10.54 4.29
C ALA A 18 -1.43 9.77 5.23
N SER A 19 -0.17 9.60 4.82
CA SER A 19 0.85 8.91 5.64
C SER A 19 1.18 9.65 6.94
N SER A 20 0.97 10.97 6.99
CA SER A 20 1.18 11.78 8.19
C SER A 20 0.15 11.55 9.30
N LEU A 21 -0.97 10.90 8.99
CA LEU A 21 -1.99 10.51 9.98
C LEU A 21 -1.68 9.15 10.63
N LEU A 22 -0.75 8.40 10.06
CA LEU A 22 -0.37 7.10 10.57
C LEU A 22 0.64 7.26 11.70
N ASP A 23 0.48 6.45 12.74
CA ASP A 23 1.39 6.45 13.90
C ASP A 23 2.78 5.84 13.56
N ALA A 24 2.92 5.23 12.38
CA ALA A 24 4.22 4.80 11.88
C ALA A 24 4.95 5.93 11.16
N LYS A 25 6.03 6.40 11.79
CA LYS A 25 6.95 7.34 11.15
C LYS A 25 7.94 6.60 10.24
N ILE A 26 7.75 6.75 8.93
CA ILE A 26 8.68 6.23 7.92
C ILE A 26 9.68 7.33 7.59
N THR A 27 10.97 7.08 7.85
CA THR A 27 12.06 7.97 7.39
C THR A 27 12.67 7.37 6.14
N SER A 28 12.47 8.02 5.00
CA SER A 28 12.92 7.53 3.72
C SER A 28 14.33 7.98 3.34
N LYS A 29 15.07 7.09 2.67
CA LYS A 29 16.34 7.41 1.99
C LYS A 29 16.33 7.07 0.50
N PHE A 30 15.65 5.99 0.12
CA PHE A 30 15.66 5.45 -1.24
C PHE A 30 14.27 5.39 -1.88
N TYR A 31 13.21 5.65 -1.11
CA TYR A 31 11.82 5.45 -1.53
C TYR A 31 10.95 6.59 -1.01
N SER A 32 10.02 7.09 -1.81
CA SER A 32 8.89 7.88 -1.34
C SER A 32 7.70 6.98 -1.06
N TYR A 33 6.98 7.24 0.03
CA TYR A 33 5.82 6.49 0.45
C TYR A 33 4.60 7.42 0.46
N SER A 34 3.47 6.95 -0.06
CA SER A 34 2.23 7.71 -0.06
C SER A 34 1.00 6.82 0.11
N VAL A 35 -0.08 7.40 0.60
CA VAL A 35 -1.41 6.79 0.48
C VAL A 35 -1.92 7.21 -0.90
N ALA A 36 -1.98 6.26 -1.82
CA ALA A 36 -2.42 6.51 -3.19
C ALA A 36 -3.95 6.65 -3.27
N SER A 37 -4.66 5.86 -2.47
CA SER A 37 -6.11 5.92 -2.36
C SER A 37 -6.56 5.34 -1.02
N SER A 38 -7.70 5.83 -0.51
CA SER A 38 -8.36 5.29 0.68
C SER A 38 -9.87 5.36 0.50
N GLY A 39 -10.58 4.35 0.98
CA GLY A 39 -12.03 4.28 0.97
C GLY A 39 -12.59 3.80 2.29
N PRO A 40 -13.91 3.54 2.36
CA PRO A 40 -14.58 3.13 3.61
C PRO A 40 -13.97 1.87 4.25
N ASN A 41 -13.53 0.95 3.39
CA ASN A 41 -13.06 -0.37 3.79
C ASN A 41 -11.64 -0.68 3.28
N PHE A 42 -10.91 0.26 2.70
CA PHE A 42 -9.58 -0.03 2.17
C PHE A 42 -8.60 1.14 2.22
N ALA A 43 -7.32 0.83 2.08
CA ALA A 43 -6.27 1.78 1.70
C ALA A 43 -5.27 1.14 0.74
N VAL A 44 -4.83 1.92 -0.25
CA VAL A 44 -3.79 1.59 -1.22
C VAL A 44 -2.60 2.51 -0.99
N HIS A 45 -1.40 1.96 -1.06
CA HIS A 45 -0.15 2.67 -0.83
C HIS A 45 0.80 2.46 -2.00
N ASP A 46 1.43 3.53 -2.41
CA ASP A 46 2.48 3.50 -3.42
C ASP A 46 3.82 3.78 -2.74
N THR A 47 4.82 3.00 -3.15
CA THR A 47 6.21 3.13 -2.74
C THR A 47 7.07 3.25 -4.00
N ALA A 48 7.37 4.49 -4.37
CA ALA A 48 8.18 4.78 -5.55
C ALA A 48 9.65 4.97 -5.15
N PRO A 49 10.61 4.31 -5.82
CA PRO A 49 12.03 4.51 -5.59
C PRO A 49 12.46 5.88 -6.10
N GLN A 50 13.49 6.41 -5.45
CA GLN A 50 14.14 7.67 -5.85
C GLN A 50 15.33 7.44 -6.79
N GLN A 51 15.61 6.18 -7.14
CA GLN A 51 16.67 5.76 -8.05
C GLN A 51 16.10 4.74 -9.04
N THR A 52 16.66 4.68 -10.25
CA THR A 52 16.15 3.86 -11.37
C THR A 52 16.62 2.41 -11.34
N ASP A 53 17.53 2.06 -10.45
CA ASP A 53 18.07 0.71 -10.26
C ASP A 53 17.32 -0.10 -9.19
N LEU A 54 16.25 0.48 -8.64
CA LEU A 54 15.42 -0.11 -7.61
C LEU A 54 14.06 -0.52 -8.18
N LYS A 55 13.44 -1.52 -7.56
CA LYS A 55 12.08 -1.96 -7.88
C LYS A 55 11.04 -1.06 -7.25
N ASP A 56 9.87 -0.99 -7.85
CA ASP A 56 8.69 -0.33 -7.29
C ASP A 56 7.95 -1.29 -6.37
N TYR A 57 7.34 -0.74 -5.32
CA TYR A 57 6.45 -1.49 -4.44
C TYR A 57 5.09 -0.80 -4.33
N ALA A 58 4.03 -1.59 -4.23
CA ALA A 58 2.70 -1.11 -3.87
C ALA A 58 2.13 -2.03 -2.81
N SER A 59 1.19 -1.54 -2.01
CA SER A 59 0.49 -2.37 -1.05
C SER A 59 -0.96 -1.96 -0.94
N ALA A 60 -1.81 -2.89 -0.53
CA ALA A 60 -3.17 -2.56 -0.13
C ALA A 60 -3.55 -3.32 1.12
N VAL A 61 -4.49 -2.74 1.85
CA VAL A 61 -5.20 -3.37 2.94
C VAL A 61 -6.70 -3.16 2.74
N LEU A 62 -7.48 -4.19 3.01
CA LEU A 62 -8.93 -4.22 2.91
C LEU A 62 -9.49 -4.79 4.21
N GLN A 63 -10.53 -4.16 4.75
CA GLN A 63 -11.37 -4.72 5.80
C GLN A 63 -12.57 -5.40 5.13
N GLY A 64 -12.60 -6.72 5.19
CA GLY A 64 -13.69 -7.55 4.70
C GLY A 64 -14.89 -7.57 5.66
N THR A 65 -15.81 -8.50 5.43
CA THR A 65 -16.89 -8.78 6.36
C THR A 65 -16.33 -9.34 7.68
N ASN A 66 -17.03 -9.09 8.79
CA ASN A 66 -16.64 -9.51 10.14
C ASN A 66 -15.31 -8.92 10.66
N ASP A 67 -14.96 -7.70 10.22
CA ASP A 67 -13.74 -7.00 10.65
C ASP A 67 -12.44 -7.74 10.38
N SER A 68 -12.46 -8.68 9.44
CA SER A 68 -11.26 -9.38 8.97
C SER A 68 -10.44 -8.48 8.04
N PHE A 69 -9.12 -8.42 8.24
CA PHE A 69 -8.23 -7.67 7.37
C PHE A 69 -7.51 -8.59 6.40
N THR A 70 -7.57 -8.26 5.11
CA THR A 70 -6.69 -8.83 4.07
C THR A 70 -5.71 -7.77 3.61
N GLN A 71 -4.51 -8.18 3.24
CA GLN A 71 -3.46 -7.28 2.81
C GLN A 71 -2.63 -7.92 1.71
N VAL A 72 -2.05 -7.09 0.86
CA VAL A 72 -1.12 -7.51 -0.19
C VAL A 72 0.07 -6.55 -0.20
N ILE A 73 1.24 -7.08 -0.55
CA ILE A 73 2.41 -6.29 -0.94
C ILE A 73 2.82 -6.76 -2.33
N CYS A 74 3.01 -5.83 -3.22
CA CYS A 74 3.34 -6.05 -4.62
C CYS A 74 4.75 -5.54 -4.89
N GLU A 75 5.53 -6.32 -5.64
CA GLU A 75 6.86 -5.98 -6.14
C GLU A 75 6.85 -5.97 -7.68
N SER A 76 7.44 -4.95 -8.28
CA SER A 76 7.51 -4.84 -9.74
C SER A 76 8.42 -5.94 -10.32
N GLY A 77 8.08 -6.39 -11.54
CA GLY A 77 8.93 -7.33 -12.28
C GLY A 77 10.27 -6.70 -12.66
N ASP A 78 10.25 -5.41 -13.01
CA ASP A 78 11.38 -4.62 -13.49
C ASP A 78 11.74 -3.49 -12.52
N VAL A 79 12.91 -2.89 -12.71
CA VAL A 79 13.34 -1.68 -11.99
C VAL A 79 12.67 -0.42 -12.56
N ALA A 80 12.57 0.64 -11.75
CA ALA A 80 11.87 1.87 -12.08
C ALA A 80 12.46 2.56 -13.32
N GLY A 81 11.67 2.61 -14.40
CA GLY A 81 12.06 3.08 -15.73
C GLY A 81 11.43 2.26 -16.86
N ALA A 82 11.10 1.00 -16.58
CA ALA A 82 10.04 0.26 -17.27
C ALA A 82 8.69 0.65 -16.63
N ALA A 83 7.60 0.71 -17.40
CA ALA A 83 6.31 1.21 -16.91
C ALA A 83 5.90 0.57 -15.57
N ALA A 84 5.71 1.40 -14.54
CA ALA A 84 5.40 0.98 -13.18
C ALA A 84 4.13 0.12 -13.18
N ASN A 85 4.34 -1.17 -12.95
CA ASN A 85 3.36 -2.23 -13.10
C ASN A 85 3.01 -2.75 -11.69
N ASN A 86 2.71 -1.88 -10.74
CA ASN A 86 2.37 -2.30 -9.40
C ASN A 86 1.20 -1.45 -8.93
N THR A 87 0.00 -1.98 -9.17
CA THR A 87 -1.20 -1.44 -8.58
C THR A 87 -1.71 -2.48 -7.61
N ALA A 88 -1.99 -2.06 -6.39
CA ALA A 88 -2.73 -2.88 -5.45
C ALA A 88 -4.19 -2.46 -5.53
N THR A 89 -5.07 -3.36 -5.95
CA THR A 89 -6.52 -3.07 -5.97
C THR A 89 -7.16 -3.54 -4.69
N ALA A 90 -8.17 -2.80 -4.22
CA ALA A 90 -8.98 -3.19 -3.06
C ALA A 90 -10.47 -3.29 -3.44
N SER A 91 -10.77 -3.93 -4.58
CA SER A 91 -12.14 -4.29 -4.98
C SER A 91 -12.37 -5.76 -4.59
N ASN A 92 -12.99 -5.98 -3.43
CA ASN A 92 -13.33 -7.29 -2.85
C ASN A 92 -12.15 -8.16 -2.36
N ALA A 93 -10.92 -7.94 -2.83
CA ALA A 93 -9.70 -8.53 -2.32
C ALA A 93 -8.49 -7.60 -2.58
N ALA A 94 -7.48 -7.65 -1.71
CA ALA A 94 -6.19 -7.01 -1.96
C ALA A 94 -5.41 -7.88 -2.97
N ALA A 95 -5.03 -7.33 -4.12
CA ALA A 95 -4.31 -8.08 -5.16
C ALA A 95 -3.34 -7.19 -5.93
N CYS A 96 -2.27 -7.79 -6.47
CA CYS A 96 -1.35 -7.14 -7.39
C CYS A 96 -1.91 -7.22 -8.81
N THR A 97 -2.34 -6.09 -9.38
CA THR A 97 -2.82 -6.04 -10.78
C THR A 97 -1.68 -6.09 -11.78
N ALA A 98 -0.47 -5.79 -11.33
CA ALA A 98 0.75 -6.07 -12.06
C ALA A 98 1.88 -6.36 -11.06
N GLY A 99 3.00 -6.91 -11.55
CA GLY A 99 4.08 -7.37 -10.69
C GLY A 99 3.76 -8.72 -10.03
N LYS A 100 4.35 -8.99 -8.88
CA LYS A 100 4.11 -10.21 -8.09
C LYS A 100 3.83 -9.87 -6.63
N GLU A 101 2.98 -10.67 -6.01
CA GLU A 101 2.78 -10.64 -4.56
C GLU A 101 4.05 -11.13 -3.84
N ILE A 102 4.36 -10.47 -2.73
CA ILE A 102 5.44 -10.86 -1.82
C ILE A 102 4.87 -10.94 -0.40
N ASP A 103 5.30 -11.96 0.35
CA ASP A 103 4.95 -12.18 1.76
C ASP A 103 5.67 -11.21 2.70
#